data_AF-A0A117RWU4-F1
#
_entry.id   AF-A0A117RWU4-F1
#
_cell.length_a   1.000
_cell.length_b   1.000
_cell.length_c   1.000
_cell.angle_alpha   90.00
_cell.angle_beta   90.00
_cell.angle_gamma   90.00
#
_symmetry.space_group_name_H-M   'P 1'
#
loop_
_entity.id
_entity.type
_entity.pdbx_description
1 polymer ?
#
loop_
_entity_poly.entity_id
_entity_poly.type
_entity_poly.pdbx_seq_one_letter_code
_entity_poly.pdbx_strand_id
1 'polypeptide(L)'
;MSAEFAGLSGLRGRLTQWLRGSGPSGAADEGGREALLLAAAGAGLPLAPAAYPAADYRCSCDRVGCPTPARHPVSFAWQTQSTTDRAQIERWARHQPQANFITATGMTHDVLDVPLEAGREALDRLLGAGVEVGPVAESDDGRLLFFTLTRGTPEDEDEWWPCELDCHPETMDEHPGLRWHCRGSYVLVPPARLPGDDGRSVHWLRGPEHPLPEPLSLLETLTEACARHANAYGS
;
A
#
# COMPACT_ATOMS: atom_id res chain seq x y z
N MET A 1 36.44 34.74 -18.44
CA MET A 1 35.41 35.61 -17.84
C MET A 1 34.16 34.77 -17.68
N SER A 2 33.63 34.78 -16.47
CA SER A 2 32.77 33.77 -15.87
C SER A 2 31.38 33.67 -16.49
N ALA A 3 30.85 32.45 -16.49
CA ALA A 3 29.47 32.13 -16.82
C ALA A 3 28.55 32.48 -15.64
N GLU A 4 27.43 33.17 -15.93
CA GLU A 4 26.37 33.42 -14.96
C GLU A 4 25.36 32.27 -14.97
N PHE A 5 25.24 31.60 -13.83
CA PHE A 5 24.16 30.68 -13.49
C PHE A 5 23.00 31.47 -12.86
N ALA A 6 21.86 31.53 -13.55
CA ALA A 6 20.54 31.82 -12.97
C ALA A 6 19.64 30.62 -13.33
N GLY A 7 18.81 30.01 -12.50
CA GLY A 7 18.41 30.24 -11.11
C GLY A 7 17.36 29.17 -10.79
N LEU A 8 17.75 28.10 -10.09
CA LEU A 8 16.89 26.95 -9.76
C LEU A 8 16.14 27.11 -8.41
N SER A 9 15.91 28.33 -7.94
CA SER A 9 15.35 28.58 -6.60
C SER A 9 13.81 28.60 -6.54
N GLY A 10 13.10 28.50 -7.68
CA GLY A 10 11.65 28.69 -7.73
C GLY A 10 10.77 27.48 -7.40
N LEU A 11 11.29 26.25 -7.48
CA LEU A 11 10.49 25.02 -7.36
C LEU A 11 10.38 24.46 -5.94
N ARG A 12 11.30 24.84 -5.03
CA ARG A 12 11.27 24.40 -3.63
C ARG A 12 10.15 25.04 -2.78
N GLY A 13 9.58 26.16 -3.23
CA GLY A 13 8.60 26.92 -2.46
C GLY A 13 7.14 26.46 -2.59
N ARG A 14 6.79 25.67 -3.61
CA ARG A 14 5.39 25.28 -3.87
C ARG A 14 4.98 23.91 -3.31
N LEU A 15 5.93 23.05 -2.98
CA LEU A 15 5.67 21.68 -2.50
C LEU A 15 5.47 21.59 -0.98
N THR A 16 6.06 22.49 -0.19
CA THR A 16 5.93 22.52 1.27
C THR A 16 4.54 22.93 1.78
N GLN A 17 3.67 23.44 0.89
CA GLN A 17 2.30 23.82 1.24
C GLN A 17 1.31 22.65 1.16
N TRP A 18 1.55 21.67 0.29
CA TRP A 18 0.72 20.46 0.19
C TRP A 18 0.97 19.49 1.36
N LEU A 19 2.22 19.42 1.86
CA LEU A 19 2.58 18.62 3.04
C LEU A 19 2.08 19.20 4.38
N ARG A 20 1.46 20.40 4.39
CA ARG A 20 0.88 21.02 5.61
C ARG A 20 -0.63 21.23 5.54
N GLY A 21 -1.30 20.56 4.61
CA GLY A 21 -2.70 20.82 4.28
C GLY A 21 -3.52 19.56 4.07
N SER A 22 -3.51 18.64 5.04
CA SER A 22 -4.63 17.76 5.41
C SER A 22 -4.15 16.83 6.53
N GLY A 23 -4.24 17.31 7.78
CA GLY A 23 -4.34 16.39 8.92
C GLY A 23 -5.62 15.55 8.78
N PRO A 24 -5.70 14.36 9.39
CA PRO A 24 -6.75 13.39 9.13
C PRO A 24 -8.11 14.04 9.40
N SER A 25 -8.88 14.27 8.33
CA SER A 25 -10.30 14.55 8.48
C SER A 25 -10.87 13.32 9.19
N GLY A 26 -11.49 13.58 10.34
CA GLY A 26 -11.80 12.59 11.37
C GLY A 26 -12.46 11.33 10.84
N ALA A 27 -12.19 10.23 11.54
CA ALA A 27 -12.88 8.94 11.51
C ALA A 27 -13.86 8.86 10.34
N ALA A 28 -13.39 8.33 9.20
CA ALA A 28 -14.22 8.12 8.03
C ALA A 28 -15.59 7.62 8.49
N ASP A 29 -16.61 8.45 8.26
CA ASP A 29 -17.97 8.07 8.58
C ASP A 29 -18.29 6.74 7.86
N GLU A 30 -19.34 6.05 8.29
CA GLU A 30 -19.72 4.76 7.73
C GLU A 30 -19.93 4.82 6.19
N GLY A 31 -20.29 5.99 5.65
CA GLY A 31 -20.38 6.26 4.21
C GLY A 31 -19.03 6.50 3.52
N GLY A 32 -18.05 7.08 4.22
CA GLY A 32 -16.69 7.30 3.74
C GLY A 32 -15.92 5.99 3.55
N ARG A 33 -16.06 5.04 4.49
CA ARG A 33 -15.42 3.72 4.37
C ARG A 33 -15.96 2.93 3.17
N GLU A 34 -17.29 2.85 3.02
CA GLU A 34 -17.91 2.16 1.87
C GLU A 34 -17.44 2.79 0.55
N ALA A 35 -17.42 4.13 0.46
CA ALA A 35 -16.95 4.83 -0.73
C ALA A 35 -15.48 4.52 -1.08
N LEU A 36 -14.58 4.48 -0.10
CA LEU A 36 -13.16 4.15 -0.32
C LEU A 36 -12.97 2.71 -0.81
N LEU A 37 -13.72 1.75 -0.26
CA LEU A 37 -13.67 0.35 -0.71
C LEU A 37 -14.19 0.21 -2.14
N LEU A 38 -15.29 0.91 -2.46
CA LEU A 38 -15.84 0.92 -3.81
C LEU A 38 -14.93 1.61 -4.82
N ALA A 39 -14.21 2.66 -4.41
CA ALA A 39 -13.21 3.31 -5.26
C ALA A 39 -12.03 2.36 -5.55
N ALA A 40 -11.53 1.64 -4.54
CA ALA A 40 -10.48 0.63 -4.73
C ALA A 40 -10.93 -0.49 -5.68
N ALA A 41 -12.14 -1.02 -5.50
CA ALA A 41 -12.68 -2.05 -6.39
C ALA A 41 -12.95 -1.54 -7.81
N GLY A 42 -13.40 -0.29 -7.94
CA GLY A 42 -13.57 0.39 -9.23
C GLY A 42 -12.25 0.58 -9.97
N ALA A 43 -11.12 0.67 -9.25
CA ALA A 43 -9.77 0.68 -9.80
C ALA A 43 -9.21 -0.73 -10.11
N GLY A 44 -10.03 -1.79 -9.97
CA GLY A 44 -9.64 -3.16 -10.30
C GLY A 44 -8.88 -3.89 -9.19
N LEU A 45 -8.91 -3.38 -7.95
CA LEU A 45 -8.31 -4.03 -6.79
C LEU A 45 -9.31 -5.03 -6.17
N PRO A 46 -9.09 -6.36 -6.28
CA PRO A 46 -10.03 -7.35 -5.76
C PRO A 46 -9.93 -7.43 -4.23
N LEU A 47 -11.06 -7.21 -3.55
CA LEU A 47 -11.11 -7.08 -2.09
C LEU A 47 -11.61 -8.34 -1.40
N ALA A 48 -11.08 -8.63 -0.21
CA ALA A 48 -11.63 -9.62 0.72
C ALA A 48 -11.62 -9.10 2.17
N PRO A 49 -12.56 -9.53 3.03
CA PRO A 49 -12.56 -9.16 4.44
C PRO A 49 -11.31 -9.66 5.18
N ALA A 50 -10.79 -8.79 6.04
CA ALA A 50 -9.63 -9.04 6.88
C ALA A 50 -9.92 -8.78 8.35
N ALA A 51 -9.13 -9.42 9.20
CA ALA A 51 -9.16 -9.20 10.63
C ALA A 51 -8.89 -7.74 10.97
N TYR A 52 -9.40 -7.29 12.11
CA TYR A 52 -9.32 -5.91 12.55
C TYR A 52 -8.87 -5.83 14.01
N PRO A 53 -8.45 -4.64 14.48
CA PRO A 53 -8.08 -4.47 15.87
C PRO A 53 -9.33 -4.61 16.76
N ALA A 54 -9.31 -5.58 17.66
CA ALA A 54 -10.27 -5.75 18.73
C ALA A 54 -9.78 -5.01 20.00
N ALA A 55 -10.55 -5.07 21.09
CA ALA A 55 -10.19 -4.46 22.37
C ALA A 55 -8.79 -4.91 22.84
N ASP A 56 -8.09 -4.02 23.54
CA ASP A 56 -6.74 -4.24 24.09
C ASP A 56 -5.71 -4.69 23.04
N TYR A 57 -5.82 -4.14 21.82
CA TYR A 57 -4.93 -4.42 20.68
C TYR A 57 -4.91 -5.87 20.22
N ARG A 58 -5.95 -6.63 20.57
CA ARG A 58 -6.08 -8.01 20.13
C ARG A 58 -6.48 -8.06 18.67
N CYS A 59 -6.26 -9.21 18.06
CA CYS A 59 -6.80 -9.51 16.74
C CYS A 59 -8.25 -9.98 16.88
N SER A 60 -9.14 -9.55 15.99
CA SER A 60 -10.53 -10.02 15.90
C SER A 60 -10.68 -11.51 15.56
N CYS A 61 -9.59 -12.25 15.37
CA CYS A 61 -9.61 -13.69 15.12
C CYS A 61 -9.58 -14.54 16.40
N ASP A 62 -9.54 -13.90 17.57
CA ASP A 62 -9.50 -14.52 18.91
C ASP A 62 -8.31 -15.48 19.17
N ARG A 63 -7.37 -15.58 18.21
CA ARG A 63 -6.15 -16.38 18.37
C ARG A 63 -5.19 -15.69 19.34
N VAL A 64 -4.92 -16.36 20.45
CA VAL A 64 -3.82 -15.99 21.35
C VAL A 64 -2.49 -16.11 20.59
N GLY A 65 -1.69 -15.04 20.59
CA GLY A 65 -0.43 -15.00 19.85
C GLY A 65 -0.62 -14.97 18.32
N CYS A 66 -1.66 -14.26 17.84
CA CYS A 66 -1.80 -13.99 16.40
C CYS A 66 -0.49 -13.37 15.84
N PRO A 67 0.13 -13.96 14.80
CA PRO A 67 1.42 -13.49 14.29
C PRO A 67 1.30 -12.15 13.54
N THR A 68 0.15 -11.88 12.94
CA THR A 68 -0.12 -10.65 12.16
C THR A 68 -1.42 -9.99 12.63
N PRO A 69 -1.48 -9.45 13.87
CA PRO A 69 -2.71 -8.94 14.45
C PRO A 69 -3.38 -7.90 13.55
N ALA A 70 -4.68 -8.08 13.31
CA ALA A 70 -5.53 -7.21 12.50
C ALA A 70 -5.11 -7.01 11.03
N ARG A 71 -4.25 -7.87 10.48
CA ARG A 71 -3.66 -7.71 9.14
C ARG A 71 -3.93 -8.87 8.20
N HIS A 72 -4.41 -9.99 8.71
CA HIS A 72 -4.63 -11.19 7.91
C HIS A 72 -6.08 -11.29 7.39
N PRO A 73 -6.30 -11.93 6.22
CA PRO A 73 -7.62 -12.29 5.74
C PRO A 73 -8.39 -13.12 6.78
N VAL A 74 -9.72 -12.99 6.79
CA VAL A 74 -10.59 -13.79 7.67
C VAL A 74 -10.68 -15.25 7.17
N SER A 75 -10.70 -15.43 5.86
CA SER A 75 -10.87 -16.72 5.20
C SER A 75 -9.55 -17.23 4.65
N PHE A 76 -9.27 -18.54 4.80
CA PHE A 76 -8.14 -19.18 4.11
C PHE A 76 -8.33 -19.26 2.59
N ALA A 77 -9.56 -19.10 2.10
CA ALA A 77 -9.88 -19.05 0.68
C ALA A 77 -9.90 -17.61 0.15
N TRP A 78 -9.18 -16.69 0.78
CA TRP A 78 -9.22 -15.26 0.43
C TRP A 78 -8.85 -15.01 -1.02
N GLN A 79 -7.89 -15.74 -1.60
CA GLN A 79 -7.47 -15.58 -2.99
C GLN A 79 -8.65 -15.75 -3.95
N THR A 80 -9.46 -16.79 -3.76
CA THR A 80 -10.60 -17.09 -4.65
C THR A 80 -11.87 -16.32 -4.27
N GLN A 81 -11.93 -15.79 -3.05
CA GLN A 81 -13.05 -14.97 -2.57
C GLN A 81 -12.87 -13.47 -2.81
N SER A 82 -11.64 -13.04 -3.13
CA SER A 82 -11.35 -11.64 -3.44
C SER A 82 -12.11 -11.20 -4.68
N THR A 83 -12.73 -10.02 -4.64
CA THR A 83 -13.66 -9.61 -5.71
C THR A 83 -13.73 -8.10 -5.87
N THR A 84 -14.06 -7.65 -7.07
CA THR A 84 -14.42 -6.26 -7.39
C THR A 84 -15.94 -6.09 -7.50
N ASP A 85 -16.74 -7.12 -7.19
CA ASP A 85 -18.20 -7.05 -7.25
C ASP A 85 -18.75 -6.03 -6.24
N ARG A 86 -19.40 -5.00 -6.77
CA ARG A 86 -19.95 -3.90 -5.98
C ARG A 86 -20.94 -4.38 -4.92
N ALA A 87 -21.87 -5.26 -5.27
CA ALA A 87 -22.93 -5.70 -4.36
C ALA A 87 -22.37 -6.54 -3.21
N GLN A 88 -21.34 -7.34 -3.47
CA GLN A 88 -20.56 -8.06 -2.47
C GLN A 88 -19.88 -7.10 -1.50
N ILE A 89 -19.17 -6.11 -2.01
CA ILE A 89 -18.41 -5.15 -1.20
C ILE A 89 -19.32 -4.30 -0.34
N GLU A 90 -20.41 -3.75 -0.90
CA GLU A 90 -21.41 -3.01 -0.12
C GLU A 90 -22.00 -3.87 1.00
N ARG A 91 -22.30 -5.13 0.71
CA ARG A 91 -22.83 -6.05 1.72
C ARG A 91 -21.82 -6.30 2.84
N TRP A 92 -20.55 -6.54 2.52
CA TRP A 92 -19.52 -6.70 3.54
C TRP A 92 -19.32 -5.42 4.34
N ALA A 93 -19.24 -4.25 3.69
CA ALA A 93 -19.04 -2.97 4.34
C ALA A 93 -20.13 -2.70 5.40
N ARG A 94 -21.40 -2.94 5.05
CA ARG A 94 -22.57 -2.69 5.92
C ARG A 94 -22.74 -3.71 7.05
N HIS A 95 -22.49 -5.00 6.77
CA HIS A 95 -22.72 -6.05 7.78
C HIS A 95 -21.49 -6.34 8.64
N GLN A 96 -20.32 -5.82 8.25
CA GLN A 96 -19.07 -5.96 8.98
C GLN A 96 -18.38 -4.59 9.09
N PRO A 97 -18.97 -3.63 9.82
CA PRO A 97 -18.47 -2.24 9.88
C PRO A 97 -17.05 -2.15 10.46
N GLN A 98 -16.65 -3.12 11.28
CA GLN A 98 -15.33 -3.16 11.89
C GLN A 98 -14.28 -3.86 11.00
N ALA A 99 -14.66 -4.67 10.01
CA ALA A 99 -13.69 -5.44 9.23
C ALA A 99 -12.69 -4.53 8.50
N ASN A 100 -11.43 -4.93 8.51
CA ASN A 100 -10.48 -4.41 7.53
C ASN A 100 -10.74 -5.10 6.20
N PHE A 101 -10.08 -4.63 5.15
CA PHE A 101 -10.04 -5.32 3.87
C PHE A 101 -8.60 -5.44 3.40
N ILE A 102 -8.33 -6.55 2.71
CA ILE A 102 -7.11 -6.74 1.94
C ILE A 102 -7.44 -6.70 0.45
N THR A 103 -6.41 -6.47 -0.35
CA THR A 103 -6.44 -6.71 -1.79
C THR A 103 -5.51 -7.86 -2.14
N ALA A 104 -5.97 -8.78 -2.98
CA ALA A 104 -5.15 -9.90 -3.46
C ALA A 104 -4.24 -9.44 -4.61
N THR A 105 -2.93 -9.52 -4.42
CA THR A 105 -1.92 -9.09 -5.40
C THR A 105 -1.54 -10.22 -6.37
N GLY A 106 -0.88 -9.88 -7.48
CA GLY A 106 -0.44 -10.83 -8.51
C GLY A 106 -1.54 -11.38 -9.40
N MET A 107 -2.70 -10.73 -9.43
CA MET A 107 -3.79 -11.02 -10.36
C MET A 107 -3.96 -9.87 -11.37
N THR A 108 -4.26 -8.67 -10.86
CA THR A 108 -4.47 -7.45 -11.67
C THR A 108 -3.44 -6.36 -11.35
N HIS A 109 -2.86 -6.42 -10.16
CA HIS A 109 -1.93 -5.43 -9.65
C HIS A 109 -0.92 -6.13 -8.73
N ASP A 110 0.23 -5.51 -8.56
CA ASP A 110 1.19 -5.82 -7.51
C ASP A 110 1.35 -4.61 -6.59
N VAL A 111 2.05 -4.80 -5.47
CA VAL A 111 2.39 -3.70 -4.56
C VAL A 111 3.87 -3.74 -4.20
N LEU A 112 4.55 -2.62 -4.44
CA LEU A 112 5.91 -2.39 -3.96
C LEU A 112 5.82 -1.72 -2.58
N ASP A 113 6.17 -2.46 -1.54
CA ASP A 113 6.19 -2.03 -0.14
C ASP A 113 7.61 -1.56 0.22
N VAL A 114 7.78 -0.29 0.60
CA VAL A 114 9.08 0.33 0.96
C VAL A 114 9.03 1.07 2.30
N PRO A 115 10.16 1.25 3.02
CA PRO A 115 10.18 2.02 4.27
C PRO A 115 9.66 3.43 4.04
N LEU A 116 8.92 3.99 5.00
CA LEU A 116 8.20 5.27 4.90
C LEU A 116 9.09 6.39 4.35
N GLU A 117 10.25 6.61 4.98
CA GLU A 117 11.16 7.70 4.59
C GLU A 117 11.79 7.47 3.20
N ALA A 118 12.16 6.22 2.89
CA ALA A 118 12.68 5.86 1.57
C ALA A 118 11.61 6.04 0.47
N GLY A 119 10.37 5.63 0.76
CA GLY A 119 9.25 5.77 -0.15
C GLY A 119 8.88 7.22 -0.42
N ARG A 120 8.88 8.09 0.61
CA ARG A 120 8.63 9.53 0.44
C ARG A 120 9.71 10.19 -0.43
N GLU A 121 10.98 9.87 -0.17
CA GLU A 121 12.09 10.35 -1.01
C GLU A 121 11.93 9.89 -2.47
N ALA A 122 11.60 8.62 -2.70
CA ALA A 122 11.40 8.07 -4.03
C ALA A 122 10.19 8.70 -4.74
N LEU A 123 9.07 8.89 -4.03
CA LEU A 123 7.87 9.51 -4.57
C LEU A 123 8.15 10.93 -5.07
N ASP A 124 8.85 11.74 -4.27
CA ASP A 124 9.23 13.11 -4.65
C ASP A 124 10.11 13.13 -5.92
N ARG A 125 11.06 12.19 -6.03
CA ARG A 125 11.93 12.06 -7.20
C ARG A 125 11.17 11.64 -8.45
N LEU A 126 10.31 10.64 -8.35
CA LEU A 126 9.50 10.13 -9.46
C LEU A 126 8.58 11.23 -10.01
N LEU A 127 7.85 11.91 -9.13
CA LEU A 127 6.97 13.01 -9.49
C LEU A 127 7.76 14.20 -10.08
N GLY A 128 8.92 14.52 -9.50
CA GLY A 128 9.81 15.57 -10.01
C GLY A 128 10.39 15.27 -11.39
N ALA A 129 10.56 13.98 -11.73
CA ALA A 129 10.99 13.51 -13.04
C ALA A 129 9.83 13.35 -14.05
N GLY A 130 8.58 13.56 -13.63
CA GLY A 130 7.40 13.37 -14.48
C GLY A 130 7.09 11.89 -14.79
N VAL A 131 7.60 10.96 -13.98
CA VAL A 131 7.25 9.54 -14.09
C VAL A 131 5.82 9.35 -13.60
N GLU A 132 5.03 8.57 -14.34
CA GLU A 132 3.69 8.21 -13.90
C GLU A 132 3.78 7.32 -12.66
N VAL A 133 3.16 7.78 -11.58
CA VAL A 133 3.04 7.03 -10.33
C VAL A 133 1.56 6.75 -10.10
N GLY A 134 1.24 5.55 -9.65
CA GLY A 134 -0.12 5.11 -9.40
C GLY A 134 -0.66 5.51 -8.03
N PRO A 135 -1.64 4.75 -7.52
CA PRO A 135 -2.09 4.84 -6.14
C PRO A 135 -0.94 4.56 -5.19
N VAL A 136 -0.87 5.33 -4.10
CA VAL A 136 0.13 5.17 -3.05
C VAL A 136 -0.59 5.25 -1.71
N ALA A 137 -0.44 4.21 -0.89
CA ALA A 137 -0.94 4.20 0.48
C ALA A 137 0.21 4.35 1.47
N GLU A 138 -0.02 5.11 2.54
CA GLU A 138 0.84 5.14 3.71
C GLU A 138 0.21 4.27 4.79
N SER A 139 1.04 3.44 5.41
CA SER A 139 0.68 2.65 6.57
C SER A 139 1.41 3.22 7.78
N ASP A 140 0.66 3.54 8.84
CA ASP A 140 1.19 4.15 10.07
C ASP A 140 2.12 3.21 10.87
N ASP A 141 2.54 2.08 10.30
CA ASP A 141 3.66 1.24 10.76
C ASP A 141 4.98 1.53 10.04
N GLY A 142 5.05 2.66 9.34
CA GLY A 142 6.29 3.14 8.76
C GLY A 142 6.57 2.56 7.37
N ARG A 143 5.52 2.27 6.60
CA ARG A 143 5.63 1.75 5.22
C ARG A 143 4.84 2.60 4.21
N LEU A 144 5.36 2.69 2.99
CA LEU A 144 4.63 3.17 1.81
C LEU A 144 4.39 2.02 0.84
N LEU A 145 3.17 1.94 0.34
CA LEU A 145 2.68 0.91 -0.58
C LEU A 145 2.41 1.56 -1.94
N PHE A 146 3.22 1.23 -2.96
CA PHE A 146 3.05 1.69 -4.33
C PHE A 146 2.31 0.62 -5.13
N PHE A 147 1.11 0.94 -5.62
CA PHE A 147 0.30 0.02 -6.39
C PHE A 147 0.67 0.15 -7.87
N THR A 148 0.96 -0.99 -8.50
CA THR A 148 1.42 -1.07 -9.90
C THR A 148 0.62 -2.10 -10.66
N LEU A 149 0.74 -2.12 -11.99
CA LEU A 149 0.34 -3.28 -12.76
C LEU A 149 1.10 -4.49 -12.25
N THR A 150 0.49 -5.67 -12.41
CA THR A 150 1.21 -6.90 -12.10
C THR A 150 2.38 -7.08 -13.06
N ARG A 151 3.53 -7.59 -12.59
CA ARG A 151 4.68 -7.92 -13.46
C ARG A 151 4.40 -9.03 -14.47
N GLY A 152 3.21 -9.62 -14.39
CA GLY A 152 2.63 -10.50 -15.39
C GLY A 152 1.75 -11.56 -14.75
N THR A 153 0.60 -11.81 -15.38
CA THR A 153 -0.03 -13.14 -15.39
C THR A 153 0.40 -13.79 -16.71
N PRO A 154 1.56 -14.45 -16.78
CA PRO A 154 1.89 -15.18 -17.99
C PRO A 154 0.75 -16.17 -18.30
N GLU A 155 0.39 -16.33 -19.59
CA GLU A 155 -0.66 -17.27 -20.00
C GLU A 155 -0.30 -18.71 -19.60
N ASP A 156 0.99 -18.97 -19.42
CA ASP A 156 1.58 -20.19 -18.91
C ASP A 156 2.08 -19.99 -17.47
N GLU A 157 1.59 -20.81 -16.52
CA GLU A 157 2.08 -20.78 -15.14
C GLU A 157 3.58 -21.14 -15.05
N ASP A 158 4.11 -21.87 -16.03
CA ASP A 158 5.52 -22.28 -16.09
C ASP A 158 6.48 -21.15 -16.49
N GLU A 159 5.96 -20.03 -17.00
CA GLU A 159 6.74 -18.81 -17.30
C GLU A 159 6.85 -17.88 -16.08
N TRP A 160 6.08 -18.15 -15.02
CA TRP A 160 6.17 -17.38 -13.79
C TRP A 160 7.40 -17.83 -12.97
N TRP A 161 8.23 -16.87 -12.55
CA TRP A 161 9.40 -17.13 -11.73
C TRP A 161 9.42 -16.28 -10.45
N PRO A 162 9.75 -16.86 -9.27
CA PRO A 162 9.89 -16.11 -8.03
C PRO A 162 11.11 -15.17 -8.08
N CYS A 163 10.98 -13.98 -7.51
CA CYS A 163 12.05 -12.99 -7.35
C CYS A 163 12.48 -12.91 -5.88
N GLU A 164 13.74 -12.55 -5.61
CA GLU A 164 14.25 -12.34 -4.24
C GLU A 164 13.52 -11.21 -3.48
N LEU A 165 12.77 -10.37 -4.20
CA LEU A 165 11.94 -9.31 -3.63
C LEU A 165 10.51 -9.78 -3.32
N ASP A 166 10.10 -10.97 -3.77
CA ASP A 166 8.75 -11.49 -3.54
C ASP A 166 8.55 -11.69 -2.03
N CYS A 167 7.55 -11.02 -1.47
CA CYS A 167 7.26 -11.08 -0.04
C CYS A 167 5.87 -11.67 0.21
N HIS A 168 5.82 -12.63 1.13
CA HIS A 168 4.59 -13.10 1.73
C HIS A 168 4.43 -12.50 3.13
N PRO A 169 3.19 -12.29 3.60
CA PRO A 169 2.93 -11.75 4.94
C PRO A 169 3.58 -12.54 6.09
N GLU A 170 3.87 -13.83 5.88
CA GLU A 170 4.61 -14.69 6.81
C GLU A 170 6.14 -14.49 6.82
N THR A 171 6.72 -13.83 5.80
CA THR A 171 8.17 -13.59 5.66
C THR A 171 8.55 -12.11 5.74
N MET A 172 7.64 -11.25 6.21
CA MET A 172 7.86 -9.80 6.25
C MET A 172 9.14 -9.41 7.00
N ASP A 173 9.48 -10.10 8.09
CA ASP A 173 10.67 -9.82 8.90
C ASP A 173 12.00 -10.13 8.19
N GLU A 174 11.96 -10.89 7.08
CA GLU A 174 13.14 -11.29 6.30
C GLU A 174 13.60 -10.20 5.31
N HIS A 175 12.75 -9.19 5.06
CA HIS A 175 12.99 -8.13 4.08
C HIS A 175 12.70 -6.74 4.67
N PRO A 176 13.64 -6.11 5.41
CA PRO A 176 13.41 -4.78 6.00
C PRO A 176 13.39 -3.64 4.95
N GLY A 177 13.97 -3.89 3.77
CA GLY A 177 14.05 -2.94 2.66
C GLY A 177 12.78 -2.92 1.80
N LEU A 178 12.98 -3.03 0.49
CA LEU A 178 11.89 -3.13 -0.49
C LEU A 178 11.33 -4.56 -0.50
N ARG A 179 10.00 -4.66 -0.54
CA ARG A 179 9.22 -5.89 -0.70
C ARG A 179 8.31 -5.75 -1.91
N TRP A 180 8.10 -6.85 -2.61
CA TRP A 180 7.19 -6.93 -3.74
C TRP A 180 6.08 -7.93 -3.43
N HIS A 181 4.88 -7.44 -3.17
CA HIS A 181 3.68 -8.25 -3.02
C HIS A 181 3.14 -8.59 -4.40
N CYS A 182 3.47 -9.80 -4.86
CA CYS A 182 3.10 -10.36 -6.16
C CYS A 182 2.01 -11.45 -5.98
N ARG A 183 2.10 -12.52 -6.77
CA ARG A 183 1.22 -13.70 -6.74
C ARG A 183 1.19 -14.34 -5.36
N GLY A 184 -0.01 -14.67 -4.89
CA GLY A 184 -0.20 -15.34 -3.59
C GLY A 184 0.07 -14.45 -2.38
N SER A 185 0.19 -13.13 -2.58
CA SER A 185 0.37 -12.14 -1.51
C SER A 185 -0.86 -11.23 -1.41
N TYR A 186 -0.87 -10.40 -0.38
CA TYR A 186 -1.92 -9.40 -0.15
C TYR A 186 -1.37 -8.24 0.66
N VAL A 187 -2.05 -7.09 0.57
CA VAL A 187 -1.83 -5.94 1.46
C VAL A 187 -3.16 -5.42 2.00
N LEU A 188 -3.11 -4.72 3.13
CA LEU A 188 -4.27 -4.00 3.65
C LEU A 188 -4.64 -2.83 2.72
N VAL A 189 -5.93 -2.58 2.57
CA VAL A 189 -6.47 -1.47 1.77
C VAL A 189 -7.00 -0.37 2.69
N PRO A 190 -6.71 0.91 2.41
CA PRO A 190 -7.32 2.02 3.14
C PRO A 190 -8.86 1.95 3.18
N PRO A 191 -9.53 2.26 4.30
CA PRO A 191 -8.98 2.81 5.55
C PRO A 191 -8.73 1.73 6.64
N ALA A 192 -7.99 0.66 6.32
CA ALA A 192 -7.72 -0.41 7.29
C ALA A 192 -7.09 0.12 8.59
N ARG A 193 -7.56 -0.38 9.73
CA ARG A 193 -7.06 0.01 11.07
C ARG A 193 -5.93 -0.91 11.51
N LEU A 194 -4.90 -0.33 12.10
CA LEU A 194 -3.75 -1.05 12.64
C LEU A 194 -3.89 -1.20 14.17
N PRO A 195 -3.26 -2.23 14.78
CA PRO A 195 -3.18 -2.32 16.24
C PRO A 195 -2.40 -1.14 16.85
N GLY A 196 -2.82 -0.69 18.04
CA GLY A 196 -2.20 0.42 18.81
C GLY A 196 -3.23 1.47 19.26
N ASP A 197 -2.86 2.33 20.22
CA ASP A 197 -3.81 3.28 20.88
C ASP A 197 -4.07 4.54 20.05
N ASP A 198 -3.23 4.79 19.05
CA ASP A 198 -3.16 6.11 18.39
C ASP A 198 -4.06 6.22 17.15
N GLY A 199 -5.06 5.34 17.00
CA GLY A 199 -5.96 5.36 15.83
C GLY A 199 -5.24 5.08 14.50
N ARG A 200 -4.09 4.42 14.56
CA ARG A 200 -3.22 4.10 13.43
C ARG A 200 -3.99 3.36 12.32
N SER A 201 -3.69 3.71 11.08
CA SER A 201 -4.42 3.21 9.92
C SER A 201 -3.52 3.12 8.68
N VAL A 202 -4.07 2.52 7.64
CA VAL A 202 -3.57 2.61 6.27
C VAL A 202 -4.43 3.64 5.55
N HIS A 203 -3.83 4.64 4.92
CA HIS A 203 -4.54 5.73 4.26
C HIS A 203 -3.92 6.05 2.89
N TRP A 204 -4.73 6.55 1.96
CA TRP A 204 -4.24 6.94 0.64
C TRP A 204 -3.46 8.26 0.73
N LEU A 205 -2.20 8.27 0.28
CA LEU A 205 -1.46 9.50 -0.07
C LEU A 205 -1.81 9.95 -1.49
N ARG A 206 -1.99 8.97 -2.39
CA ARG A 206 -2.49 9.14 -3.75
C ARG A 206 -3.56 8.08 -3.98
N GLY A 207 -4.76 8.51 -4.34
CA GLY A 207 -5.92 7.65 -4.35
C GLY A 207 -5.97 6.67 -5.53
N PRO A 208 -6.94 5.72 -5.48
CA PRO A 208 -7.14 4.69 -6.51
C PRO A 208 -7.60 5.25 -7.86
N GLU A 209 -7.92 6.55 -7.96
CA GLU A 209 -8.22 7.24 -9.21
C GLU A 209 -7.01 7.38 -10.15
N HIS A 210 -5.80 7.18 -9.65
CA HIS A 210 -4.60 7.16 -10.48
C HIS A 210 -4.41 5.80 -11.16
N PRO A 211 -4.02 5.77 -12.45
CA PRO A 211 -3.79 4.52 -13.17
C PRO A 211 -2.63 3.75 -12.54
N LEU A 212 -2.68 2.42 -12.63
CA LEU A 212 -1.58 1.56 -12.21
C LEU A 212 -0.42 1.68 -13.22
N PRO A 213 0.79 2.10 -12.83
CA PRO A 213 1.94 2.16 -13.71
C PRO A 213 2.60 0.78 -13.86
N GLU A 214 3.41 0.62 -14.89
CA GLU A 214 4.31 -0.53 -15.03
C GLU A 214 5.31 -0.58 -13.86
N PRO A 215 5.46 -1.72 -13.14
CA PRO A 215 6.27 -1.77 -11.93
C PRO A 215 7.75 -1.44 -12.16
N LEU A 216 8.30 -1.84 -13.32
CA LEU A 216 9.70 -1.60 -13.68
C LEU A 216 10.02 -0.11 -13.81
N SER A 217 9.03 0.74 -14.08
CA SER A 217 9.21 2.20 -14.14
C SER A 217 9.55 2.82 -12.78
N LEU A 218 9.18 2.15 -11.68
CA LEU A 218 9.39 2.64 -10.31
C LEU A 218 10.59 1.96 -9.62
N LEU A 219 10.89 0.73 -10.03
CA LEU A 219 11.74 -0.20 -9.28
C LEU A 219 13.15 0.33 -9.02
N GLU A 220 13.80 0.94 -10.01
CA GLU A 220 15.15 1.48 -9.85
C GLU A 220 15.19 2.58 -8.78
N THR A 221 14.27 3.54 -8.86
CA THR A 221 14.22 4.68 -7.93
C THR A 221 13.89 4.22 -6.50
N LEU A 222 12.95 3.29 -6.35
CA LEU A 222 12.57 2.74 -5.06
C LEU A 222 13.71 1.92 -4.43
N THR A 223 14.40 1.11 -5.23
CA THR A 223 15.54 0.30 -4.78
C THR A 223 16.69 1.20 -4.31
N GLU A 224 17.03 2.22 -5.10
CA GLU A 224 18.09 3.17 -4.75
C GLU A 224 17.77 3.93 -3.45
N ALA A 225 16.51 4.36 -3.27
CA ALA A 225 16.08 5.02 -2.05
C ALA A 225 16.13 4.09 -0.83
N CYS A 226 15.69 2.84 -0.98
CA CYS A 226 15.80 1.85 0.09
C CYS A 226 17.26 1.56 0.47
N ALA A 227 18.17 1.45 -0.51
CA ALA A 227 19.59 1.25 -0.27
C ALA A 227 20.22 2.44 0.47
N ARG A 228 19.91 3.68 0.07
CA ARG A 228 20.38 4.88 0.79
C ARG A 228 19.85 4.92 2.22
N HIS A 229 18.57 4.60 2.42
CA HIS A 229 17.97 4.56 3.75
C HIS A 229 18.63 3.51 4.64
N ALA A 230 18.85 2.29 4.13
CA ALA A 230 19.54 1.23 4.87
C ALA A 230 20.96 1.65 5.29
N ASN A 231 21.70 2.34 4.43
CA ASN A 231 23.05 2.82 4.75
C ASN A 231 23.06 3.96 5.78
N ALA A 232 22.00 4.79 5.84
CA ALA A 232 21.90 5.91 6.76
C ALA A 232 21.48 5.50 8.18
N TYR A 233 20.73 4.40 8.31
CA TYR A 233 20.17 3.92 9.59
C TYR A 233 20.67 2.53 10.02
N GLY A 234 21.52 1.90 9.21
CA GLY A 234 22.11 0.57 9.45
C GLY A 234 23.52 0.58 10.02
N SER A 235 23.97 1.69 10.64
CA SER A 235 25.25 1.78 11.37
C SER A 235 25.07 1.96 12.86
#